data_AF-A0A954UU78-F1
#
_entry.id   AF-A0A954UU78-F1
#
_cell.length_a   1.000
_cell.length_b   1.000
_cell.length_c   1.000
_cell.angle_alpha   90.00
_cell.angle_beta   90.00
_cell.angle_gamma   90.00
#
_symmetry.space_group_name_H-M   'P 1'
#
loop_
_entity.id
_entity.type
_entity.pdbx_description
1 polymer ?
#
loop_
_entity_poly.entity_id
_entity_poly.type
_entity_poly.pdbx_seq_one_letter_code
_entity_poly.pdbx_strand_id
1 'polypeptide(L)' 'MSTVVPSNFVTVSQLAGELGLSNERVRQLISELQNEDAQKGREFGTMAGRAIILSNGEASRVKARHEKKRKYEKATA' A
#
# COMPACT_ATOMS: atom_id res chain seq x y z
N MET A 1 -8.49 -14.91 -17.89
CA MET A 1 -7.03 -14.71 -17.79
C MET A 1 -6.70 -14.45 -16.34
N SER A 2 -6.13 -15.43 -15.63
CA SER A 2 -5.65 -15.24 -14.26
C SER A 2 -4.29 -14.56 -14.33
N THR A 3 -4.20 -13.32 -13.87
CA THR A 3 -2.92 -12.64 -13.68
C THR A 3 -2.17 -13.36 -12.58
N VAL A 4 -1.13 -14.13 -12.95
CA VAL A 4 -0.21 -14.75 -11.99
C VAL A 4 0.59 -13.61 -11.37
N VAL A 5 0.21 -13.21 -10.15
CA VAL A 5 1.02 -12.29 -9.35
C VAL A 5 2.21 -13.10 -8.83
N PRO A 6 3.47 -12.73 -9.15
CA PRO A 6 4.62 -13.46 -8.64
C PRO A 6 4.60 -13.40 -7.10
N SER A 7 4.93 -14.50 -6.42
CA SER A 7 4.79 -14.66 -4.96
C SER A 7 5.50 -13.60 -4.10
N ASN A 8 6.36 -12.78 -4.69
CA ASN A 8 7.08 -11.68 -4.03
C ASN A 8 6.36 -10.33 -4.09
N PHE A 9 5.16 -10.30 -4.69
CA PHE A 9 4.35 -9.10 -4.80
C PHE A 9 3.01 -9.26 -4.10
N VAL A 10 2.54 -8.15 -3.54
CA VAL A 10 1.31 -8.04 -2.77
C VAL A 10 0.38 -7.07 -3.47
N THR A 11 -0.87 -7.49 -3.64
CA THR A 11 -1.92 -6.67 -4.24
C THR A 11 -2.61 -5.80 -3.19
N VAL A 12 -3.28 -4.74 -3.64
CA VAL A 12 -4.16 -3.91 -2.80
C VAL A 12 -5.16 -4.76 -2.01
N SER A 13 -5.79 -5.74 -2.65
CA SER A 13 -6.81 -6.60 -2.03
C SER A 13 -6.22 -7.48 -0.91
N GLN A 14 -5.01 -8.00 -1.09
CA GLN A 14 -4.31 -8.76 -0.05
C GLN A 14 -3.98 -7.87 1.15
N LEU A 15 -3.42 -6.68 0.91
CA LEU A 15 -3.14 -5.72 1.97
C LEU A 15 -4.40 -5.26 2.71
N ALA A 16 -5.50 -5.05 1.99
CA ALA A 16 -6.78 -4.67 2.57
C ALA A 16 -7.27 -5.74 3.55
N GLY A 17 -7.20 -7.01 3.16
CA GLY A 17 -7.53 -8.14 4.04
C GLY A 17 -6.63 -8.22 5.27
N GLU A 18 -5.32 -8.09 5.10
CA GLU A 18 -4.35 -8.15 6.20
C GLU A 18 -4.49 -6.99 7.19
N LEU A 19 -4.80 -5.79 6.69
CA LEU A 19 -4.95 -4.59 7.51
C LEU A 19 -6.36 -4.40 8.07
N GLY A 20 -7.33 -5.22 7.64
CA GLY A 20 -8.75 -5.01 7.96
C GLY A 20 -9.29 -3.68 7.43
N LEU A 21 -8.79 -3.23 6.27
CA LEU A 21 -9.15 -1.98 5.63
C LEU A 21 -9.94 -2.22 4.34
N SER A 22 -10.60 -1.19 3.83
CA SER A 22 -11.14 -1.22 2.47
C SER A 22 -10.03 -1.05 1.44
N ASN A 23 -10.22 -1.62 0.24
CA ASN A 23 -9.31 -1.42 -0.90
C ASN A 23 -9.06 0.06 -1.19
N GLU A 24 -10.09 0.90 -1.04
CA GLU A 24 -9.99 2.35 -1.23
C GLU A 24 -9.06 2.99 -0.21
N ARG A 25 -9.16 2.61 1.07
CA ARG A 25 -8.27 3.14 2.10
C ARG A 25 -6.82 2.73 1.87
N VAL A 26 -6.59 1.50 1.39
CA VAL A 26 -5.25 1.05 1.00
C VAL A 26 -4.73 1.85 -0.20
N ARG A 27 -5.55 2.13 -1.21
CA ARG A 27 -5.18 2.99 -2.36
C ARG A 27 -4.80 4.40 -1.91
N GLN A 28 -5.50 4.97 -0.94
CA GLN A 28 -5.14 6.28 -0.37
C GLN A 28 -3.77 6.25 0.31
N LEU A 29 -3.47 5.21 1.11
CA LEU A 29 -2.16 5.05 1.73
C LEU A 29 -1.04 4.89 0.70
N ILE A 30 -1.30 4.13 -0.38
CA ILE A 30 -0.37 3.99 -1.50
C ILE A 30 -0.15 5.34 -2.18
N SER A 31 -1.22 6.10 -2.45
CA SER A 31 -1.12 7.42 -3.09
C SER A 31 -0.32 8.42 -2.26
N GLU A 32 -0.46 8.40 -0.92
CA GLU A 32 0.40 9.20 -0.04
C GLU A 32 1.87 8.82 -0.16
N LEU A 33 2.17 7.51 -0.16
CA LEU A 33 3.54 7.02 -0.28
C LEU A 33 4.12 7.30 -1.67
N GLN A 34 3.30 7.23 -2.73
CA GLN A 34 3.67 7.63 -4.08
C GLN A 34 4.04 9.11 -4.14
N ASN A 35 3.27 9.98 -3.52
CA ASN A 35 3.59 11.41 -3.45
C ASN A 35 4.90 11.65 -2.66
N GLU A 36 5.10 10.96 -1.53
CA GLU A 36 6.33 11.08 -0.73
C GLU A 36 7.58 10.58 -1.49
N ASP A 37 7.45 9.52 -2.29
CA ASP A 37 8.56 8.96 -3.06
C ASP A 37 8.82 9.74 -4.35
N ALA A 38 7.77 10.24 -5.02
CA ALA A 38 7.89 11.13 -6.17
C ALA A 38 8.71 12.38 -5.83
N GLN A 39 8.48 12.98 -4.66
CA GLN A 39 9.30 14.10 -4.16
C GLN A 39 10.77 13.74 -3.93
N LYS A 40 11.09 12.44 -3.82
CA LYS A 40 12.45 11.92 -3.63
C LYS A 40 13.01 11.27 -4.91
N GLY A 41 12.32 11.42 -6.04
CA GLY A 41 12.71 10.81 -7.32
C GLY A 41 12.64 9.28 -7.33
N ARG A 42 11.77 8.68 -6.49
CA ARG A 42 11.56 7.24 -6.40
C ARG A 42 10.15 6.85 -6.87
N GLU A 43 10.04 5.65 -7.43
CA GLU A 43 8.75 5.05 -7.79
C GLU A 43 8.22 4.21 -6.63
N PHE A 44 6.90 4.20 -6.46
CA PHE A 44 6.21 3.39 -5.46
C PHE A 44 5.00 2.69 -6.08
N GLY A 45 5.04 1.36 -6.05
CA GLY A 45 4.04 0.48 -6.62
C GLY A 45 4.09 0.40 -8.14
N THR A 46 3.86 -0.80 -8.66
CA THR A 46 3.86 -1.07 -10.09
C THR A 46 2.44 -1.38 -10.57
N MET A 47 2.04 -0.75 -11.68
CA MET A 47 0.79 -1.08 -12.35
C MET A 47 0.96 -2.32 -13.21
N ALA A 48 0.18 -3.37 -12.94
CA ALA A 48 0.06 -4.53 -13.79
C ALA A 48 -1.37 -4.65 -14.30
N GLY A 49 -1.59 -4.16 -15.52
CA GLY A 49 -2.93 -3.99 -16.07
C GLY A 49 -3.75 -3.00 -15.23
N ARG A 50 -4.79 -3.50 -14.55
CA ARG A 50 -5.67 -2.69 -13.68
C ARG A 50 -5.36 -2.82 -12.18
N ALA A 51 -4.39 -3.65 -11.82
CA ALA A 51 -4.01 -3.88 -10.44
C ALA A 51 -2.74 -3.08 -10.10
N ILE A 52 -2.71 -2.50 -8.90
CA ILE A 52 -1.46 -2.05 -8.29
C ILE A 52 -0.87 -3.26 -7.57
N ILE A 53 0.36 -3.59 -7.92
CA ILE A 53 1.15 -4.58 -7.20
C ILE A 53 2.32 -3.89 -6.50
N LEU A 54 2.60 -4.33 -5.29
CA LEU A 54 3.64 -3.79 -4.43
C LEU A 54 4.63 -4.91 -4.12
N SER A 55 5.92 -4.60 -4.09
CA SER A 55 6.91 -5.49 -3.49
C SER A 55 6.64 -5.67 -1.98
N ASN A 56 7.21 -6.72 -1.39
CA ASN A 56 7.12 -6.94 0.07
C ASN A 56 7.62 -5.72 0.89
N GLY A 57 8.62 -5.00 0.39
CA GLY A 57 9.14 -3.78 1.02
C GLY A 57 8.12 -2.63 0.99
N GLU A 58 7.49 -2.41 -0.15
CA GLU A 58 6.44 -1.39 -0.32
C GLU A 58 5.19 -1.74 0.51
N ALA A 59 4.79 -3.01 0.52
CA ALA A 59 3.71 -3.50 1.37
C ALA A 59 3.99 -3.21 2.86
N SER A 60 5.21 -3.45 3.31
CA SER A 60 5.65 -3.13 4.69
C SER A 60 5.54 -1.64 5.01
N ARG A 61 5.84 -0.77 4.04
CA ARG A 61 5.68 0.68 4.19
C ARG A 61 4.21 1.11 4.30
N VAL A 62 3.31 0.48 3.53
CA VAL A 62 1.86 0.71 3.67
C VAL A 62 1.38 0.34 5.07
N LYS A 63 1.80 -0.82 5.59
CA LYS A 63 1.46 -1.26 6.95
C LYS A 63 1.98 -0.29 8.01
N ALA A 64 3.26 0.12 7.90
CA ALA A 64 3.86 1.09 8.81
C ALA A 64 3.14 2.44 8.77
N ARG A 65 2.72 2.90 7.58
CA ARG A 65 1.95 4.15 7.42
C ARG A 65 0.59 4.05 8.12
N HIS A 66 -0.10 2.94 7.94
CA HIS A 66 -1.38 2.69 8.61
C HIS A 66 -1.23 2.68 10.15
N GLU A 67 -0.24 1.95 10.67
CA GLU A 67 0.01 1.88 12.11
C GLU A 67 0.36 3.26 12.70
N LYS A 68 1.21 4.02 11.99
CA LYS A 68 1.55 5.39 12.37
C LYS A 68 0.28 6.24 12.50
N LYS A 69 -0.60 6.24 11.49
CA LYS A 69 -1.86 6.99 11.54
C LYS A 69 -2.77 6.56 12.70
N ARG A 70 -2.93 5.26 12.94
CA ARG A 70 -3.69 4.77 14.10
C ARG A 70 -3.13 5.26 15.43
N LYS A 71 -1.80 5.33 15.58
CA LYS A 71 -1.16 5.86 16.80
C LYS A 71 -1.43 7.36 16.96
N TYR A 72 -1.34 8.15 15.88
CA TYR A 72 -1.68 9.57 15.93
C TYR A 72 -3.14 9.79 16.33
N GLU A 73 -4.08 9.08 15.71
CA GLU A 73 -5.51 9.18 16.04
C GLU A 73 -5.78 8.82 17.52
N LYS A 74 -5.14 7.78 18.05
CA LYS A 74 -5.25 7.42 19.48
C LYS A 74 -4.61 8.42 20.43
N ALA A 75 -3.61 9.17 19.99
CA ALA A 75 -2.92 10.17 20.81
C ALA A 75 -3.63 11.53 20.82
N THR A 76 -4.58 11.75 19.90
CA THR A 76 -5.36 13.00 19.80
C THR A 76 -6.82 12.85 20.23
N ALA A 77 -7.25 11.65 20.62
CA ALA A 77 -8.55 11.35 21.22
C ALA A 77 -8.45 11.30 22.75
#